data_AF-A0A2V6RBR4-F1
#
_entry.id   AF-A0A2V6RBR4-F1
#
_cell.length_a   1.000
_cell.length_b   1.000
_cell.length_c   1.000
_cell.angle_alpha   90.00
_cell.angle_beta   90.00
_cell.angle_gamma   90.00
#
_symmetry.space_group_name_H-M   'P 1'
#
loop_
_entity.id
_entity.type
_entity.pdbx_description
1 polymer ?
#
loop_
_entity_poly.entity_id
_entity_poly.type
_entity_poly.pdbx_seq_one_letter_code
_entity_poly.pdbx_strand_id
1 'polypeptide(L)'
;MAAPPRQRRRTVRRTGQGPAARAVPAPALRSRAVSARATAPARRRASDLIDQILALDPGRRGIAAIARAGAAAAAAHALRGARRVLIVTGFTVANGTPETDGPPGAAVLGRALRRLGARVRYVTDRPNAPVLAAALETLGEPRPIVIYPDNGNVAPRVLAAERPTHLVAIERPGRNRAGDYLNMRGESIAAWNAPLDDLFVVPSGATTVGIGDGGNEIGMGSARARFARLGRLQARIASVVRVDHLVVAGVSNWGGYGVAAALSQLTGRDLLHSAALERRLVQACVAAGAADGVTRRREATVDGLPLETHAAVVELLRWAGRSGIIRP
;
A
#
# COMPACT_ATOMS: atom_id res chain seq x y z
N MET A 1 48.90 48.17 -30.85
CA MET A 1 48.31 49.50 -31.13
C MET A 1 46.80 49.33 -31.22
N ALA A 2 45.90 50.07 -30.60
CA ALA A 2 45.97 51.20 -29.68
C ALA A 2 44.64 51.25 -28.91
N ALA A 3 44.66 51.91 -27.76
CA ALA A 3 43.55 52.08 -26.82
C ALA A 3 42.52 53.16 -27.28
N PRO A 4 41.45 53.43 -26.50
CA PRO A 4 40.13 53.91 -26.96
C PRO A 4 39.95 55.44 -26.85
N PRO A 5 38.73 55.98 -27.13
CA PRO A 5 38.09 56.91 -26.17
C PRO A 5 36.55 56.72 -26.09
N ARG A 6 35.89 56.75 -24.93
CA ARG A 6 35.61 57.85 -23.98
C ARG A 6 34.60 58.91 -24.49
N GLN A 7 33.42 58.89 -23.85
CA GLN A 7 32.77 60.01 -23.12
C GLN A 7 32.25 61.20 -23.98
N ARG A 8 31.13 61.89 -23.71
CA ARG A 8 30.55 62.37 -22.44
C ARG A 8 29.40 63.36 -22.76
N ARG A 9 28.61 63.67 -21.71
CA ARG A 9 27.96 64.99 -21.40
C ARG A 9 26.68 65.32 -22.22
N ARG A 10 25.65 66.02 -21.72
CA ARG A 10 25.51 66.85 -20.50
C ARG A 10 24.04 67.24 -20.26
N THR A 11 23.64 67.26 -18.98
CA THR A 11 22.92 68.31 -18.21
C THR A 11 21.67 69.01 -18.78
N VAL A 12 20.50 68.87 -18.12
CA VAL A 12 19.91 69.71 -17.03
C VAL A 12 19.28 71.04 -17.51
N ARG A 13 17.99 71.23 -17.16
CA ARG A 13 17.45 72.54 -16.76
C ARG A 13 16.50 72.41 -15.57
N ARG A 14 16.76 73.27 -14.58
CA ARG A 14 15.95 73.63 -13.40
C ARG A 14 15.16 74.90 -13.71
N THR A 15 14.02 75.07 -13.04
CA THR A 15 13.41 76.36 -12.63
C THR A 15 12.53 76.02 -11.41
N GLY A 16 12.83 76.48 -10.18
CA GLY A 16 12.54 77.81 -9.59
C GLY A 16 11.29 77.67 -8.68
N GLN A 17 11.09 78.21 -7.49
CA GLN A 17 11.72 79.21 -6.59
C GLN A 17 11.34 78.87 -5.11
N GLY A 18 12.09 79.35 -4.10
CA GLY A 18 11.94 79.05 -2.64
C GLY A 18 10.89 79.89 -1.89
N PRO A 19 11.03 80.24 -0.58
CA PRO A 19 11.98 79.80 0.46
C PRO A 19 11.37 79.50 1.87
N ALA A 20 12.23 78.96 2.76
CA ALA A 20 12.30 79.03 4.24
C ALA A 20 11.04 78.86 5.14
N ALA A 21 11.06 77.84 6.03
CA ALA A 21 11.16 78.00 7.49
C ALA A 21 10.82 76.71 8.28
N ARG A 22 11.57 76.51 9.37
CA ARG A 22 11.31 75.72 10.59
C ARG A 22 11.30 74.18 10.50
N ALA A 23 12.23 73.61 11.27
CA ALA A 23 12.28 72.19 11.60
C ALA A 23 11.02 71.78 12.40
N VAL A 24 10.34 70.74 11.91
CA VAL A 24 9.23 70.06 12.60
C VAL A 24 9.72 68.63 12.89
N PRO A 25 9.62 68.14 14.14
CA PRO A 25 10.07 66.80 14.49
C PRO A 25 9.20 65.73 13.81
N ALA A 26 9.84 64.66 13.35
CA ALA A 26 9.21 63.56 12.63
C ALA A 26 8.08 62.91 13.45
N PRO A 27 6.92 62.58 12.84
CA PRO A 27 5.87 61.85 13.52
C PRO A 27 6.30 60.39 13.76
N ALA A 28 6.27 59.97 15.02
CA ALA A 28 6.46 58.59 15.42
C ALA A 28 5.36 57.70 14.80
N LEU A 29 5.71 56.96 13.75
CA LEU A 29 4.86 55.90 13.21
C LEU A 29 4.79 54.76 14.23
N ARG A 30 3.67 54.69 14.95
CA ARG A 30 3.29 53.53 15.76
C ARG A 30 3.17 52.32 14.83
N SER A 31 4.15 51.42 14.86
CA SER A 31 4.02 50.10 14.27
C SER A 31 2.98 49.32 15.07
N ARG A 32 1.77 49.16 14.50
CA ARG A 32 0.86 48.12 14.97
C ARG A 32 1.53 46.78 14.68
N ALA A 33 2.04 46.13 15.73
CA ALA A 33 2.45 44.75 15.68
C ALA A 33 1.21 43.90 15.36
N VAL A 34 1.03 43.56 14.08
CA VAL A 34 0.14 42.47 13.69
C VAL A 34 0.81 41.22 14.24
N SER A 35 0.28 40.71 15.36
CA SER A 35 0.63 39.37 15.85
C SER A 35 0.15 38.37 14.80
N ALA A 36 1.01 38.10 13.82
CA ALA A 36 0.94 36.86 13.08
C ALA A 36 1.18 35.76 14.12
N ARG A 37 0.10 35.19 14.65
CA ARG A 37 0.17 33.84 15.23
C ARG A 37 0.72 32.96 14.12
N ALA A 38 2.03 32.74 14.14
CA ALA A 38 2.64 31.64 13.45
C ALA A 38 1.91 30.39 13.94
N THR A 39 1.00 29.88 13.13
CA THR A 39 0.50 28.53 13.30
C THR A 39 1.74 27.67 13.28
N ALA A 40 2.08 27.10 14.44
CA ALA A 40 3.13 26.10 14.54
C ALA A 40 2.90 25.12 13.38
N PRO A 41 3.92 24.77 12.58
CA PRO A 41 3.74 23.79 11.53
C PRO A 41 3.12 22.57 12.20
N ALA A 42 1.95 22.15 11.68
CA ALA A 42 1.28 20.95 12.17
C ALA A 42 2.37 19.90 12.33
N ARG A 43 2.65 19.47 13.57
CA ARG A 43 3.69 18.48 13.86
C ARG A 43 3.47 17.38 12.84
N ARG A 44 4.36 17.26 11.84
CA ARG A 44 4.40 16.08 10.98
C ARG A 44 4.50 14.95 11.97
N ARG A 45 3.41 14.20 12.20
CA ARG A 45 3.47 12.99 13.00
C ARG A 45 4.64 12.22 12.40
N ALA A 46 5.65 11.92 13.21
CA ALA A 46 6.78 11.12 12.74
C ALA A 46 6.18 9.93 11.99
N SER A 47 6.64 9.68 10.77
CA SER A 47 6.14 8.58 9.95
C SER A 47 6.19 7.32 10.81
N ASP A 48 5.08 6.59 10.90
CA ASP A 48 5.05 5.32 11.61
C ASP A 48 6.17 4.43 11.05
N LEU A 49 6.98 3.85 11.92
CA LEU A 49 8.08 2.98 11.53
C LEU A 49 7.59 1.82 10.67
N ILE A 50 6.38 1.32 10.94
CA ILE A 50 5.75 0.28 10.12
C ILE A 50 5.63 0.77 8.68
N ASP A 51 5.04 1.94 8.44
CA ASP A 51 4.89 2.48 7.08
C ASP A 51 6.25 2.76 6.42
N GLN A 52 7.28 3.15 7.19
CA GLN A 52 8.64 3.33 6.64
C GLN A 52 9.23 2.01 6.13
N ILE A 53 9.04 0.92 6.89
CA ILE A 53 9.47 -0.42 6.48
C ILE A 53 8.67 -0.88 5.25
N LEU A 54 7.35 -0.65 5.23
CA LEU A 54 6.52 -0.99 4.07
C LEU A 54 6.90 -0.19 2.82
N ALA A 55 7.38 1.04 2.98
CA ALA A 55 7.78 1.91 1.88
C ALA A 55 9.15 1.56 1.25
N LEU A 56 9.87 0.55 1.76
CA LEU A 56 11.04 0.00 1.08
C LEU A 56 10.64 -0.44 -0.33
N ASP A 57 11.36 0.02 -1.36
CA ASP A 57 10.99 -0.20 -2.77
C ASP A 57 12.11 -0.91 -3.54
N PRO A 58 12.42 -2.17 -3.19
CA PRO A 58 13.47 -2.92 -3.87
C PRO A 58 13.13 -3.19 -5.35
N GLY A 59 11.84 -3.31 -5.68
CA GLY A 59 11.34 -3.48 -7.05
C GLY A 59 11.34 -2.20 -7.89
N ARG A 60 11.69 -1.04 -7.31
CA ARG A 60 11.69 0.29 -7.96
C ARG A 60 10.35 0.63 -8.64
N ARG A 61 9.24 0.26 -8.00
CA ARG A 61 7.86 0.45 -8.49
C ARG A 61 7.34 1.88 -8.26
N GLY A 62 8.10 2.71 -7.54
CA GLY A 62 7.71 4.07 -7.17
C GLY A 62 6.83 4.12 -5.93
N ILE A 63 7.01 3.18 -5.00
CA ILE A 63 6.17 3.01 -3.79
C ILE A 63 6.08 4.32 -3.00
N ALA A 64 7.19 5.04 -2.84
CA ALA A 64 7.22 6.32 -2.12
C ALA A 64 6.28 7.39 -2.70
N ALA A 65 5.98 7.35 -4.00
CA ALA A 65 5.08 8.30 -4.66
C ALA A 65 3.59 7.97 -4.44
N ILE A 66 3.26 6.72 -4.09
CA ILE A 66 1.90 6.19 -4.00
C ILE A 66 1.48 5.83 -2.58
N ALA A 67 2.42 5.41 -1.74
CA ALA A 67 2.21 5.13 -0.33
C ALA A 67 1.67 6.36 0.42
N ARG A 68 1.03 6.12 1.56
CA ARG A 68 0.49 7.17 2.43
C ARG A 68 0.92 6.88 3.86
N ALA A 69 1.44 7.90 4.54
CA ALA A 69 1.72 7.79 5.97
C ALA A 69 0.41 7.52 6.75
N GLY A 70 0.50 6.63 7.73
CA GLY A 70 -0.61 6.14 8.54
C GLY A 70 -1.48 5.07 7.86
N ALA A 71 -1.10 4.55 6.70
CA ALA A 71 -1.94 3.61 5.94
C ALA A 71 -2.11 2.29 6.69
N ALA A 72 -1.02 1.69 7.19
CA ALA A 72 -1.07 0.45 7.96
C ALA A 72 -1.90 0.63 9.25
N ALA A 73 -1.68 1.74 9.97
CA ALA A 73 -2.43 2.07 11.18
C ALA A 73 -3.93 2.25 10.90
N ALA A 74 -4.31 2.94 9.82
CA ALA A 74 -5.70 3.14 9.44
C ALA A 74 -6.40 1.81 9.09
N ALA A 75 -5.74 0.95 8.30
CA ALA A 75 -6.24 -0.38 8.00
C ALA A 75 -6.38 -1.25 9.26
N ALA A 76 -5.40 -1.20 10.17
CA ALA A 76 -5.47 -1.91 11.44
C ALA A 76 -6.60 -1.42 12.34
N HIS A 77 -6.86 -0.10 12.40
CA HIS A 77 -7.99 0.45 13.13
C HIS A 77 -9.34 -0.06 12.58
N ALA A 78 -9.49 -0.09 11.26
CA ALA A 78 -10.68 -0.64 10.62
C ALA A 78 -10.86 -2.13 10.96
N LEU A 79 -9.77 -2.91 10.94
CA LEU A 79 -9.81 -4.35 11.15
C LEU A 79 -9.85 -4.80 12.61
N ARG A 80 -9.48 -3.94 13.58
CA ARG A 80 -9.39 -4.30 15.01
C ARG A 80 -10.69 -4.89 15.58
N GLY A 81 -11.84 -4.37 15.13
CA GLY A 81 -13.17 -4.81 15.56
C GLY A 81 -13.89 -5.72 14.56
N ALA A 82 -13.17 -6.27 13.57
CA ALA A 82 -13.77 -7.05 12.52
C ALA A 82 -14.41 -8.35 13.07
N ARG A 83 -15.56 -8.72 12.50
CA ARG A 83 -16.35 -9.89 12.93
C ARG A 83 -16.32 -11.01 11.91
N ARG A 84 -16.60 -10.69 10.65
CA ARG A 84 -16.58 -11.64 9.53
C ARG A 84 -15.72 -11.05 8.42
N VAL A 85 -14.55 -11.62 8.20
CA VAL A 85 -13.57 -11.12 7.24
C VAL A 85 -13.45 -12.10 6.10
N LEU A 86 -13.58 -11.58 4.88
CA LEU A 86 -13.28 -12.32 3.67
C LEU A 86 -11.96 -11.78 3.09
N ILE A 87 -10.92 -12.59 3.12
CA ILE A 87 -9.60 -12.24 2.58
C ILE A 87 -9.47 -12.81 1.18
N VAL A 88 -9.18 -11.96 0.21
CA VAL A 88 -9.07 -12.25 -1.21
C VAL A 88 -7.61 -12.13 -1.61
N THR A 89 -7.03 -13.16 -2.21
CA THR A 89 -5.61 -13.17 -2.57
C THR A 89 -5.29 -14.14 -3.71
N GLY A 90 -4.05 -14.05 -4.20
CA GLY A 90 -3.49 -14.88 -5.25
C GLY A 90 -3.46 -14.13 -6.57
N PHE A 91 -2.39 -14.30 -7.32
CA PHE A 91 -2.17 -13.64 -8.59
C PHE A 91 -1.44 -14.62 -9.51
N THR A 92 -2.00 -14.89 -10.69
CA THR A 92 -1.38 -15.76 -11.68
C THR A 92 -0.80 -14.93 -12.82
N VAL A 93 0.53 -14.75 -12.82
CA VAL A 93 1.23 -13.81 -13.71
C VAL A 93 1.38 -14.27 -15.15
N ALA A 94 1.24 -15.57 -15.39
CA ALA A 94 1.24 -16.25 -16.68
C ALA A 94 0.56 -17.62 -16.54
N ASN A 95 0.30 -18.31 -17.66
CA ASN A 95 -0.30 -19.64 -17.65
C ASN A 95 0.40 -20.58 -16.65
N GLY A 96 -0.36 -21.19 -15.74
CA GLY A 96 0.15 -22.13 -14.74
C GLY A 96 1.16 -21.55 -13.74
N THR A 97 1.23 -20.22 -13.62
CA THR A 97 2.24 -19.51 -12.81
C THR A 97 1.57 -18.67 -11.72
N PRO A 98 0.94 -19.28 -10.69
CA PRO A 98 0.53 -18.56 -9.48
C PRO A 98 1.78 -18.05 -8.77
N GLU A 99 1.73 -16.85 -8.22
CA GLU A 99 2.91 -16.23 -7.63
C GLU A 99 3.04 -16.43 -6.12
N THR A 100 4.25 -16.15 -5.61
CA THR A 100 4.61 -16.27 -4.19
C THR A 100 4.20 -15.05 -3.35
N ASP A 101 3.85 -13.92 -3.98
CA ASP A 101 3.32 -12.74 -3.29
C ASP A 101 1.79 -12.80 -3.12
N GLY A 102 1.30 -12.36 -1.96
CA GLY A 102 -0.10 -12.42 -1.56
C GLY A 102 -0.45 -13.49 -0.54
N PRO A 103 -0.38 -14.80 -0.87
CA PRO A 103 -0.87 -15.86 0.00
C PRO A 103 -0.22 -15.90 1.40
N PRO A 104 1.12 -15.74 1.56
CA PRO A 104 1.73 -15.61 2.89
C PRO A 104 1.18 -14.43 3.71
N GLY A 105 1.05 -13.25 3.10
CA GLY A 105 0.47 -12.03 3.70
C GLY A 105 -0.96 -12.24 4.17
N ALA A 106 -1.77 -12.89 3.33
CA ALA A 106 -3.15 -13.24 3.62
C ALA A 106 -3.25 -14.23 4.78
N ALA A 107 -2.42 -15.27 4.79
CA ALA A 107 -2.39 -16.26 5.85
C ALA A 107 -2.02 -15.62 7.20
N VAL A 108 -0.97 -14.80 7.24
CA VAL A 108 -0.49 -14.13 8.46
C VAL A 108 -1.52 -13.13 8.98
N LEU A 109 -2.07 -12.26 8.12
CA LEU A 109 -3.09 -11.29 8.55
C LEU A 109 -4.37 -12.01 9.00
N GLY A 110 -4.82 -13.04 8.28
CA GLY A 110 -5.99 -13.81 8.68
C GLY A 110 -5.82 -14.52 10.03
N ARG A 111 -4.64 -15.08 10.31
CA ARG A 111 -4.31 -15.60 11.64
C ARG A 111 -4.40 -14.53 12.72
N ALA A 112 -3.83 -13.34 12.47
CA ALA A 112 -3.89 -12.22 13.40
C ALA A 112 -5.34 -11.84 13.73
N LEU A 113 -6.19 -11.75 12.72
CA LEU A 113 -7.62 -11.42 12.88
C LEU A 113 -8.39 -12.53 13.63
N ARG A 114 -8.10 -13.81 13.36
CA ARG A 114 -8.67 -14.94 14.11
C ARG A 114 -8.30 -14.89 15.59
N ARG A 115 -7.03 -14.58 15.90
CA ARG A 115 -6.56 -14.39 17.29
C ARG A 115 -7.21 -13.19 18.00
N LEU A 116 -7.77 -12.25 17.25
CA LEU A 116 -8.57 -11.14 17.75
C LEU A 116 -10.09 -11.44 17.80
N GLY A 117 -10.50 -12.66 17.45
CA GLY A 117 -11.89 -13.13 17.55
C GLY A 117 -12.71 -13.02 16.26
N ALA A 118 -12.12 -12.62 15.13
CA ALA A 118 -12.82 -12.57 13.86
C ALA A 118 -13.00 -13.97 13.25
N ARG A 119 -14.15 -14.22 12.63
CA ARG A 119 -14.32 -15.34 11.70
C ARG A 119 -13.71 -14.95 10.36
N VAL A 120 -12.61 -15.61 9.98
CA VAL A 120 -11.90 -15.38 8.72
C VAL A 120 -12.21 -16.51 7.74
N ARG A 121 -12.54 -16.14 6.50
CA ARG A 121 -12.53 -17.04 5.34
C ARG A 121 -11.70 -16.43 4.23
N TYR A 122 -11.25 -17.29 3.33
CA TYR A 122 -10.41 -16.88 2.21
C TYR A 122 -11.14 -17.13 0.90
N VAL A 123 -10.96 -16.25 -0.08
CA VAL A 123 -11.45 -16.43 -1.44
C VAL A 123 -10.27 -16.32 -2.39
N THR A 124 -10.11 -17.33 -3.23
CA THR A 124 -9.09 -17.36 -4.27
C THR A 124 -9.60 -18.18 -5.45
N ASP A 125 -8.85 -18.25 -6.54
CA ASP A 125 -9.18 -19.07 -7.70
C ASP A 125 -8.44 -20.42 -7.67
N ARG A 126 -8.81 -21.31 -8.60
CA ARG A 126 -8.27 -22.69 -8.63
C ARG A 126 -6.74 -22.74 -8.69
N PRO A 127 -6.04 -21.92 -9.51
CA PRO A 127 -4.58 -21.95 -9.56
C PRO A 127 -3.91 -21.57 -8.23
N ASN A 128 -4.48 -20.62 -7.48
CA ASN A 128 -3.89 -20.10 -6.26
C ASN A 128 -4.33 -20.85 -4.98
N ALA A 129 -5.39 -21.66 -5.05
CA ALA A 129 -5.91 -22.41 -3.90
C ALA A 129 -4.88 -23.34 -3.22
N PRO A 130 -4.08 -24.14 -3.94
CA PRO A 130 -3.03 -24.97 -3.33
C PRO A 130 -1.95 -24.15 -2.61
N VAL A 131 -1.56 -23.01 -3.21
CA VAL A 131 -0.54 -22.12 -2.66
C VAL A 131 -1.01 -21.51 -1.33
N LEU A 132 -2.24 -20.99 -1.31
CA LEU A 132 -2.84 -20.47 -0.09
C LEU A 132 -3.04 -21.55 0.99
N ALA A 133 -3.44 -22.76 0.59
CA ALA A 133 -3.58 -23.87 1.53
C ALA A 133 -2.25 -24.21 2.21
N ALA A 134 -1.15 -24.27 1.45
CA ALA A 134 0.19 -24.53 1.98
C ALA A 134 0.66 -23.43 2.96
N ALA A 135 0.37 -22.17 2.66
CA ALA A 135 0.67 -21.05 3.57
C ALA A 135 -0.10 -21.19 4.90
N LEU A 136 -1.40 -21.52 4.86
CA LEU A 136 -2.22 -21.71 6.05
C LEU A 136 -1.77 -22.92 6.88
N GLU A 137 -1.48 -24.04 6.23
CA GLU A 137 -0.98 -25.26 6.88
C GLU A 137 0.35 -25.01 7.59
N THR A 138 1.27 -24.28 6.96
CA THR A 138 2.56 -23.92 7.55
C THR A 138 2.40 -23.06 8.82
N LEU A 139 1.34 -22.24 8.90
CA LEU A 139 0.99 -21.47 10.10
C LEU A 139 0.24 -22.27 11.16
N GLY A 140 -0.19 -23.50 10.86
CA GLY A 140 -1.10 -24.29 11.69
C GLY A 140 -2.53 -23.73 11.72
N GLU A 141 -2.94 -22.99 10.68
CA GLU A 141 -4.27 -22.37 10.60
C GLU A 141 -5.29 -23.24 9.86
N PRO A 142 -6.58 -23.14 10.20
CA PRO A 142 -7.63 -23.73 9.39
C PRO A 142 -7.65 -23.19 7.96
N ARG A 143 -8.16 -24.01 7.03
CA ARG A 143 -8.26 -23.71 5.60
C ARG A 143 -9.70 -23.49 5.09
N PRO A 144 -10.47 -22.52 5.60
CA PRO A 144 -11.81 -22.20 5.12
C PRO A 144 -11.75 -21.43 3.79
N ILE A 145 -11.16 -22.05 2.78
CA ILE A 145 -10.95 -21.49 1.43
C ILE A 145 -12.22 -21.71 0.61
N VAL A 146 -12.71 -20.62 0.01
CA VAL A 146 -13.78 -20.60 -0.98
C VAL A 146 -13.11 -20.42 -2.34
N ILE A 147 -13.24 -21.43 -3.21
CA ILE A 147 -12.78 -21.31 -4.60
C ILE A 147 -13.83 -20.49 -5.35
N TYR A 148 -13.43 -19.32 -5.84
CA TYR A 148 -14.31 -18.45 -6.62
C TYR A 148 -14.64 -19.13 -7.96
N PRO A 149 -15.93 -19.34 -8.29
CA PRO A 149 -16.31 -19.97 -9.54
C PRO A 149 -15.94 -19.13 -10.76
N ASP A 150 -15.54 -19.80 -11.84
CA ASP A 150 -15.05 -19.17 -13.08
C ASP A 150 -16.19 -18.59 -13.94
N ASN A 151 -17.47 -18.77 -13.57
CA ASN A 151 -18.62 -18.45 -14.41
C ASN A 151 -19.77 -17.72 -13.68
N GLY A 152 -20.26 -16.65 -14.32
CA GLY A 152 -21.46 -15.91 -13.92
C GLY A 152 -21.21 -14.72 -12.98
N ASN A 153 -22.30 -14.01 -12.62
CA ASN A 153 -22.26 -12.96 -11.61
C ASN A 153 -22.26 -13.58 -10.20
N VAL A 154 -21.08 -14.03 -9.75
CA VAL A 154 -20.93 -14.84 -8.54
C VAL A 154 -20.75 -14.00 -7.27
N ALA A 155 -20.19 -12.80 -7.38
CA ALA A 155 -19.91 -11.94 -6.24
C ALA A 155 -21.13 -11.73 -5.31
N PRO A 156 -22.36 -11.39 -5.81
CA PRO A 156 -23.53 -11.24 -4.94
C PRO A 156 -23.87 -12.51 -4.15
N ARG A 157 -23.66 -13.70 -4.74
CA ARG A 157 -23.93 -14.98 -4.06
C ARG A 157 -22.92 -15.25 -2.96
N VAL A 158 -21.63 -15.03 -3.23
CA VAL A 158 -20.57 -15.16 -2.22
C VAL A 158 -20.79 -14.16 -1.09
N LEU A 159 -21.08 -12.90 -1.41
CA LEU A 159 -21.35 -11.87 -0.41
C LEU A 159 -22.60 -12.20 0.42
N ALA A 160 -23.67 -12.72 -0.19
CA ALA A 160 -24.88 -13.14 0.52
C ALA A 160 -24.65 -14.36 1.43
N ALA A 161 -23.84 -15.32 1.00
CA ALA A 161 -23.51 -16.51 1.79
C ALA A 161 -22.59 -16.19 2.98
N GLU A 162 -21.55 -15.38 2.74
CA GLU A 162 -20.53 -15.08 3.76
C GLU A 162 -20.91 -13.90 4.66
N ARG A 163 -21.77 -12.99 4.17
CA ARG A 163 -22.22 -11.77 4.85
C ARG A 163 -21.06 -10.99 5.49
N PRO A 164 -19.95 -10.73 4.79
CA PRO A 164 -18.76 -10.17 5.41
C PRO A 164 -19.05 -8.81 6.03
N THR A 165 -18.41 -8.51 7.17
CA THR A 165 -18.35 -7.12 7.67
C THR A 165 -17.14 -6.39 7.12
N HIS A 166 -16.10 -7.14 6.71
CA HIS A 166 -14.89 -6.60 6.11
C HIS A 166 -14.45 -7.46 4.92
N LEU A 167 -13.96 -6.80 3.88
CA LEU A 167 -13.28 -7.41 2.74
C LEU A 167 -11.83 -6.94 2.74
N VAL A 168 -10.89 -7.86 2.54
CA VAL A 168 -9.47 -7.53 2.43
C VAL A 168 -8.94 -8.14 1.14
N ALA A 169 -8.32 -7.35 0.27
CA ALA A 169 -7.56 -7.86 -0.87
C ALA A 169 -6.06 -7.74 -0.58
N ILE A 170 -5.29 -8.78 -0.88
CA ILE A 170 -3.83 -8.77 -0.82
C ILE A 170 -3.31 -9.43 -2.08
N GLU A 171 -2.59 -8.67 -2.90
CA GLU A 171 -2.04 -9.15 -4.17
C GLU A 171 -3.09 -9.89 -5.01
N ARG A 172 -4.16 -9.18 -5.33
CA ARG A 172 -5.21 -9.70 -6.22
C ARG A 172 -5.40 -8.72 -7.38
N PRO A 173 -5.36 -9.17 -8.65
CA PRO A 173 -5.62 -8.32 -9.79
C PRO A 173 -6.94 -7.56 -9.68
N GLY A 174 -6.92 -6.26 -9.99
CA GLY A 174 -8.10 -5.43 -10.13
C GLY A 174 -8.23 -4.94 -11.58
N ARG A 175 -9.46 -4.88 -12.10
CA ARG A 175 -9.70 -4.45 -13.48
C ARG A 175 -9.15 -3.05 -13.73
N ASN A 176 -8.55 -2.85 -14.90
CA ASN A 176 -8.16 -1.54 -15.39
C ASN A 176 -9.37 -0.78 -15.97
N ARG A 177 -9.14 0.39 -16.58
CA ARG A 177 -10.22 1.20 -17.18
C ARG A 177 -10.97 0.51 -18.33
N ALA A 178 -10.33 -0.43 -19.01
CA ALA A 178 -10.93 -1.20 -20.10
C ALA A 178 -11.66 -2.47 -19.60
N GLY A 179 -11.66 -2.73 -18.29
CA GLY A 179 -12.24 -3.95 -17.71
C GLY A 179 -11.32 -5.18 -17.79
N ASP A 180 -10.08 -5.02 -18.22
CA ASP A 180 -9.09 -6.10 -18.35
C ASP A 180 -8.16 -6.15 -17.12
N TYR A 181 -7.49 -7.27 -16.92
CA TYR A 181 -6.50 -7.49 -15.87
C TYR A 181 -5.13 -7.59 -16.53
N LEU A 182 -4.23 -6.66 -16.21
CA LEU A 182 -2.89 -6.61 -16.80
C LEU A 182 -1.82 -6.87 -15.74
N ASN A 183 -0.77 -7.62 -16.08
CA ASN A 183 0.42 -7.71 -15.25
C ASN A 183 1.31 -6.46 -15.40
N MET A 184 2.42 -6.42 -14.66
CA MET A 184 3.38 -5.29 -14.68
C MET A 184 4.06 -5.07 -16.04
N ARG A 185 3.97 -6.02 -16.98
CA ARG A 185 4.45 -5.89 -18.37
C ARG A 185 3.37 -5.37 -19.33
N GLY A 186 2.14 -5.17 -18.85
CA GLY A 186 1.00 -4.76 -19.66
C GLY A 186 0.39 -5.89 -20.51
N GLU A 187 0.68 -7.14 -20.16
CA GLU A 187 0.10 -8.33 -20.78
C GLU A 187 -1.20 -8.71 -20.06
N SER A 188 -2.22 -9.13 -20.80
CA SER A 188 -3.47 -9.59 -20.17
C SER A 188 -3.26 -10.92 -19.47
N ILE A 189 -3.81 -10.99 -18.26
CA ILE A 189 -3.80 -12.17 -17.38
C ILE A 189 -5.22 -12.63 -17.05
N ALA A 190 -6.24 -12.07 -17.71
CA ALA A 190 -7.65 -12.38 -17.48
C ALA A 190 -7.95 -13.88 -17.66
N ALA A 191 -7.28 -14.54 -18.60
CA ALA A 191 -7.45 -15.98 -18.84
C ALA A 191 -7.01 -16.87 -17.66
N TRP A 192 -6.18 -16.34 -16.75
CA TRP A 192 -5.58 -17.11 -15.66
C TRP A 192 -6.10 -16.70 -14.28
N ASN A 193 -6.88 -15.62 -14.20
CA ASN A 193 -7.33 -15.00 -12.96
C ASN A 193 -8.84 -14.78 -13.03
N ALA A 194 -9.59 -15.44 -12.15
CA ALA A 194 -11.02 -15.17 -12.05
C ALA A 194 -11.30 -13.71 -11.59
N PRO A 195 -12.44 -13.10 -11.93
CA PRO A 195 -12.73 -11.68 -11.64
C PRO A 195 -13.15 -11.46 -10.18
N LEU A 196 -12.27 -11.76 -9.22
CA LEU A 196 -12.57 -11.67 -7.78
C LEU A 196 -12.74 -10.22 -7.30
N ASP A 197 -12.32 -9.24 -8.09
CA ASP A 197 -12.53 -7.82 -7.81
C ASP A 197 -14.01 -7.41 -7.86
N ASP A 198 -14.88 -8.21 -8.50
CA ASP A 198 -16.33 -8.04 -8.43
C ASP A 198 -16.84 -8.00 -6.97
N LEU A 199 -16.18 -8.71 -6.05
CA LEU A 199 -16.50 -8.69 -4.62
C LEU A 199 -16.37 -7.30 -3.99
N PHE A 200 -15.53 -6.43 -4.56
CA PHE A 200 -15.24 -5.08 -4.08
C PHE A 200 -16.00 -4.00 -4.85
N VAL A 201 -16.50 -4.33 -6.05
CA VAL A 201 -17.32 -3.42 -6.86
C VAL A 201 -18.80 -3.53 -6.49
N VAL A 202 -19.29 -4.74 -6.18
CA VAL A 202 -20.67 -4.94 -5.76
C VAL A 202 -20.89 -4.37 -4.36
N PRO A 203 -21.91 -3.51 -4.15
CA PRO A 203 -22.23 -2.98 -2.83
C PRO A 203 -22.53 -4.10 -1.82
N SER A 204 -21.75 -4.17 -0.75
CA SER A 204 -21.90 -5.17 0.32
C SER A 204 -22.12 -4.55 1.70
N GLY A 205 -21.85 -3.26 1.86
CA GLY A 205 -21.80 -2.59 3.17
C GLY A 205 -20.61 -3.00 4.05
N ALA A 206 -19.70 -3.84 3.53
CA ALA A 206 -18.48 -4.21 4.22
C ALA A 206 -17.43 -3.10 4.10
N THR A 207 -16.66 -2.88 5.16
CA THR A 207 -15.45 -2.04 5.09
C THR A 207 -14.39 -2.76 4.27
N THR A 208 -13.77 -2.04 3.32
CA THR A 208 -12.84 -2.62 2.36
C THR A 208 -11.39 -2.19 2.62
N VAL A 209 -10.47 -3.16 2.60
CA VAL A 209 -9.03 -2.94 2.69
C VAL A 209 -8.37 -3.53 1.45
N GLY A 210 -7.46 -2.80 0.83
CA GLY A 210 -6.64 -3.28 -0.28
C GLY A 210 -5.17 -3.16 0.05
N ILE A 211 -4.39 -4.17 -0.33
CA ILE A 211 -2.94 -4.25 -0.15
C ILE A 211 -2.36 -4.64 -1.51
N GLY A 212 -1.48 -3.79 -2.04
CA GLY A 212 -0.85 -3.94 -3.34
C GLY A 212 0.51 -3.24 -3.40
N ASP A 213 1.29 -3.53 -4.43
CA ASP A 213 2.62 -2.95 -4.65
C ASP A 213 2.86 -2.46 -6.10
N GLY A 214 2.06 -2.94 -7.05
CA GLY A 214 2.25 -2.79 -8.48
C GLY A 214 1.26 -1.82 -9.15
N GLY A 215 0.18 -1.43 -8.49
CA GLY A 215 -0.82 -0.51 -9.02
C GLY A 215 -1.95 -1.14 -9.84
N ASN A 216 -1.84 -2.41 -10.19
CA ASN A 216 -2.79 -3.21 -10.96
C ASN A 216 -3.68 -4.11 -10.08
N GLU A 217 -3.60 -3.97 -8.76
CA GLU A 217 -4.32 -4.77 -7.78
C GLU A 217 -5.62 -4.09 -7.31
N ILE A 218 -6.48 -4.87 -6.65
CA ILE A 218 -7.68 -4.38 -5.97
C ILE A 218 -7.28 -3.31 -4.93
N GLY A 219 -7.95 -2.16 -4.99
CA GLY A 219 -7.73 -1.02 -4.10
C GLY A 219 -6.79 0.03 -4.65
N MET A 220 -5.92 -0.30 -5.61
CA MET A 220 -5.02 0.67 -6.24
C MET A 220 -5.75 1.75 -7.05
N GLY A 221 -7.05 1.56 -7.34
CA GLY A 221 -7.96 2.61 -7.82
C GLY A 221 -7.97 3.87 -6.94
N SER A 222 -7.69 3.75 -5.63
CA SER A 222 -7.62 4.86 -4.69
C SER A 222 -6.31 5.68 -4.82
N ALA A 223 -5.25 5.10 -5.38
CA ALA A 223 -3.98 5.77 -5.68
C ALA A 223 -3.76 6.01 -7.18
N ARG A 224 -4.72 5.61 -8.03
CA ARG A 224 -4.62 5.58 -9.49
C ARG A 224 -4.06 6.84 -10.13
N ALA A 225 -4.49 8.01 -9.67
CA ALA A 225 -4.04 9.29 -10.24
C ALA A 225 -2.55 9.56 -9.97
N ARG A 226 -2.03 9.15 -8.81
CA ARG A 226 -0.60 9.26 -8.47
C ARG A 226 0.21 8.20 -9.23
N PHE A 227 -0.26 6.96 -9.25
CA PHE A 227 0.39 5.87 -9.95
C PHE A 227 0.48 6.10 -11.46
N ALA A 228 -0.60 6.57 -12.10
CA ALA A 228 -0.62 6.86 -13.54
C ALA A 228 0.35 7.97 -13.97
N ARG A 229 0.82 8.83 -13.06
CA ARG A 229 1.82 9.87 -13.35
C ARG A 229 3.24 9.32 -13.49
N LEU A 230 3.48 8.08 -13.06
CA LEU A 230 4.79 7.44 -13.16
C LEU A 230 5.14 7.04 -14.60
N GLY A 231 4.15 6.88 -15.48
CA GLY A 231 4.40 6.59 -16.89
C GLY A 231 3.18 6.09 -17.66
N ARG A 232 3.33 5.96 -18.98
CA ARG A 232 2.27 5.47 -19.88
C ARG A 232 1.85 4.04 -19.56
N LEU A 233 2.81 3.17 -19.23
CA LEU A 233 2.53 1.79 -18.83
C LEU A 233 1.72 1.77 -17.53
N GLN A 234 2.14 2.51 -16.51
CA GLN A 234 1.43 2.63 -15.24
C GLN A 234 0.00 3.15 -15.46
N ALA A 235 -0.19 4.16 -16.30
CA ALA A 235 -1.52 4.68 -16.63
C ALA A 235 -2.45 3.63 -17.28
N ARG A 236 -1.87 2.67 -18.03
CA ARG A 236 -2.58 1.57 -18.71
C ARG A 236 -2.92 0.43 -17.76
N ILE A 237 -1.96 -0.03 -16.95
CA ILE A 237 -2.17 -1.17 -16.04
C ILE A 237 -2.94 -0.81 -14.77
N ALA A 238 -3.01 0.48 -14.42
CA ALA A 238 -3.62 0.93 -13.18
C ALA A 238 -5.05 0.42 -13.01
N SER A 239 -5.27 -0.33 -11.94
CA SER A 239 -6.58 -0.77 -11.49
C SER A 239 -7.49 0.44 -11.22
N VAL A 240 -8.79 0.26 -11.48
CA VAL A 240 -9.83 1.24 -11.15
C VAL A 240 -10.58 0.89 -9.86
N VAL A 241 -10.36 -0.30 -9.31
CA VAL A 241 -11.07 -0.81 -8.15
C VAL A 241 -10.57 -0.09 -6.90
N ARG A 242 -11.49 0.56 -6.19
CA ARG A 242 -11.21 1.36 -4.98
C ARG A 242 -11.54 0.58 -3.73
N VAL A 243 -10.93 1.00 -2.64
CA VAL A 243 -11.17 0.52 -1.27
C VAL A 243 -11.17 1.70 -0.30
N ASP A 244 -11.75 1.50 0.88
CA ASP A 244 -11.80 2.49 1.96
C ASP A 244 -10.40 2.73 2.55
N HIS A 245 -9.64 1.65 2.75
CA HIS A 245 -8.28 1.69 3.29
C HIS A 245 -7.30 1.00 2.33
N LEU A 246 -6.39 1.78 1.74
CA LEU A 246 -5.33 1.26 0.88
C LEU A 246 -3.99 1.27 1.63
N VAL A 247 -3.33 0.11 1.67
CA VAL A 247 -1.93 -0.02 2.09
C VAL A 247 -1.10 -0.33 0.84
N VAL A 248 -0.06 0.46 0.61
CA VAL A 248 0.91 0.19 -0.45
C VAL A 248 2.22 -0.18 0.22
N ALA A 249 2.81 -1.31 -0.20
CA ALA A 249 4.08 -1.80 0.31
C ALA A 249 5.02 -2.16 -0.86
N GLY A 250 6.31 -2.36 -0.59
CA GLY A 250 7.25 -2.85 -1.61
C GLY A 250 7.05 -4.30 -2.04
N VAL A 251 6.36 -5.09 -1.21
CA VAL A 251 5.89 -6.46 -1.46
C VAL A 251 4.55 -6.58 -0.73
N SER A 252 3.50 -7.10 -1.36
CA SER A 252 2.16 -7.16 -0.77
C SER A 252 2.08 -8.03 0.49
N ASN A 253 2.87 -9.12 0.55
CA ASN A 253 3.06 -9.92 1.75
C ASN A 253 3.49 -9.03 2.94
N TRP A 254 4.45 -8.12 2.73
CA TRP A 254 4.89 -7.19 3.76
C TRP A 254 3.76 -6.27 4.19
N GLY A 255 2.93 -5.79 3.25
CA GLY A 255 1.74 -5.00 3.58
C GLY A 255 0.80 -5.73 4.55
N GLY A 256 0.53 -7.02 4.29
CA GLY A 256 -0.23 -7.87 5.20
C GLY A 256 0.41 -8.00 6.58
N TYR A 257 1.73 -8.18 6.63
CA TYR A 257 2.49 -8.28 7.88
C TYR A 257 2.51 -6.94 8.64
N GLY A 258 2.61 -5.82 7.95
CA GLY A 258 2.62 -4.48 8.53
C GLY A 258 1.27 -4.13 9.16
N VAL A 259 0.16 -4.52 8.53
CA VAL A 259 -1.17 -4.40 9.14
C VAL A 259 -1.27 -5.27 10.40
N ALA A 260 -0.74 -6.50 10.38
CA ALA A 260 -0.67 -7.33 11.58
C ALA A 260 0.23 -6.72 12.69
N ALA A 261 1.29 -6.00 12.32
CA ALA A 261 2.16 -5.29 13.27
C ALA A 261 1.43 -4.10 13.90
N ALA A 262 0.70 -3.33 13.10
CA ALA A 262 -0.12 -2.23 13.60
C ALA A 262 -1.26 -2.76 14.50
N LEU A 263 -1.88 -3.89 14.16
CA LEU A 263 -2.84 -4.57 15.05
C LEU A 263 -2.19 -5.00 16.37
N SER A 264 -0.94 -5.45 16.33
CA SER A 264 -0.18 -5.84 17.53
C SER A 264 0.00 -4.64 18.47
N GLN A 265 0.39 -3.48 17.94
CA GLN A 265 0.49 -2.23 18.70
C GLN A 265 -0.87 -1.81 19.28
N LEU A 266 -1.94 -1.86 18.48
CA LEU A 266 -3.27 -1.42 18.89
C LEU A 266 -3.91 -2.31 19.97
N THR A 267 -3.50 -3.56 20.07
CA THR A 267 -4.13 -4.57 20.95
C THR A 267 -3.22 -5.04 22.09
N GLY A 268 -1.93 -4.70 22.06
CA GLY A 268 -0.95 -5.17 23.04
C GLY A 268 -0.60 -6.67 22.89
N ARG A 269 -0.96 -7.31 21.77
CA ARG A 269 -0.76 -8.74 21.52
C ARG A 269 0.31 -8.96 20.45
N ASP A 270 1.19 -9.97 20.60
CA ASP A 270 2.12 -10.36 19.54
C ASP A 270 1.39 -11.18 18.46
N LEU A 271 1.10 -10.56 17.32
CA LEU A 271 0.32 -11.18 16.23
C LEU A 271 1.19 -11.62 15.03
N LEU A 272 2.48 -11.29 15.01
CA LEU A 272 3.37 -11.63 13.90
C LEU A 272 3.94 -13.05 14.01
N HIS A 273 4.31 -13.62 12.87
CA HIS A 273 5.20 -14.78 12.78
C HIS A 273 6.68 -14.38 12.92
N SER A 274 7.56 -15.38 13.00
CA SER A 274 9.01 -15.19 13.07
C SER A 274 9.67 -15.27 11.69
N ALA A 275 10.89 -14.75 11.58
CA ALA A 275 11.72 -14.93 10.37
C ALA A 275 11.91 -16.39 9.96
N ALA A 276 12.00 -17.32 10.91
CA ALA A 276 12.11 -18.75 10.60
C ALA A 276 10.83 -19.27 9.95
N LEU A 277 9.66 -18.81 10.41
CA LEU A 277 8.39 -19.20 9.82
C LEU A 277 8.18 -18.55 8.45
N GLU A 278 8.69 -17.34 8.22
CA GLU A 278 8.63 -16.68 6.90
C GLU A 278 9.31 -17.51 5.81
N ARG A 279 10.54 -18.00 6.09
CA ARG A 279 11.25 -18.87 5.16
C ARG A 279 10.44 -20.11 4.79
N ARG A 280 9.84 -20.76 5.80
CA ARG A 280 9.01 -21.94 5.60
C ARG A 280 7.74 -21.64 4.81
N LEU A 281 7.11 -20.47 5.01
CA LEU A 281 5.91 -20.07 4.27
C LEU A 281 6.20 -19.98 2.77
N VAL A 282 7.23 -19.22 2.39
CA VAL A 282 7.58 -19.04 0.98
C VAL A 282 8.00 -20.37 0.36
N GLN A 283 8.81 -21.17 1.06
CA GLN A 283 9.20 -22.51 0.59
C GLN A 283 7.99 -23.43 0.37
N ALA A 284 7.03 -23.43 1.29
CA ALA A 284 5.82 -24.23 1.17
C ALA A 284 4.94 -23.77 -0.01
N CYS A 285 4.81 -22.46 -0.22
CA CYS A 285 4.11 -21.91 -1.39
C CYS A 285 4.75 -22.38 -2.71
N VAL A 286 6.09 -22.33 -2.81
CA VAL A 286 6.81 -22.80 -4.00
C VAL A 286 6.65 -24.30 -4.20
N ALA A 287 6.74 -25.09 -3.12
CA ALA A 287 6.48 -26.53 -3.16
C ALA A 287 5.06 -26.86 -3.61
N ALA A 288 4.08 -26.00 -3.31
CA ALA A 288 2.70 -26.09 -3.77
C ALA A 288 2.48 -25.58 -5.22
N GLY A 289 3.56 -25.17 -5.91
CA GLY A 289 3.54 -24.80 -7.32
C GLY A 289 3.64 -23.30 -7.60
N ALA A 290 3.78 -22.46 -6.57
CA ALA A 290 4.02 -21.03 -6.76
C ALA A 290 5.36 -20.74 -7.43
N ALA A 291 5.43 -19.63 -8.14
CA ALA A 291 6.64 -19.11 -8.77
C ALA A 291 6.87 -17.66 -8.33
N ASP A 292 8.08 -17.18 -8.52
CA ASP A 292 8.37 -15.76 -8.34
C ASP A 292 7.64 -14.92 -9.40
N GLY A 293 6.94 -13.86 -8.99
CA GLY A 293 6.14 -13.01 -9.88
C GLY A 293 6.97 -12.25 -10.93
N VAL A 294 8.25 -11.99 -10.64
CA VAL A 294 9.18 -11.26 -11.52
C VAL A 294 9.91 -12.22 -12.46
N THR A 295 10.52 -13.28 -11.92
CA THR A 295 11.34 -14.21 -12.70
C THR A 295 10.52 -15.31 -13.37
N ARG A 296 9.29 -15.55 -12.88
CA ARG A 296 8.38 -16.64 -13.30
C ARG A 296 8.95 -18.03 -13.10
N ARG A 297 9.98 -18.18 -12.25
CA ARG A 297 10.60 -19.45 -11.91
C ARG A 297 10.09 -19.95 -10.56
N ARG A 298 10.02 -21.27 -10.40
CA ARG A 298 9.73 -21.93 -9.12
C ARG A 298 10.97 -21.92 -8.25
N GLU A 299 11.27 -20.76 -7.68
CA GLU A 299 12.39 -20.54 -6.78
C GLU A 299 11.87 -19.87 -5.50
N ALA A 300 12.57 -20.09 -4.38
CA ALA A 300 12.16 -19.60 -3.07
C ALA A 300 12.45 -18.10 -2.92
N THR A 301 11.80 -17.30 -3.74
CA THR A 301 11.86 -15.84 -3.75
C THR A 301 10.46 -15.26 -3.85
N VAL A 302 10.32 -14.01 -3.43
CA VAL A 302 9.12 -13.20 -3.69
C VAL A 302 9.60 -11.91 -4.34
N ASP A 303 9.02 -11.56 -5.49
CA ASP A 303 9.39 -10.36 -6.26
C ASP A 303 10.89 -10.23 -6.61
N GLY A 304 11.53 -11.36 -6.87
CA GLY A 304 12.96 -11.45 -7.18
C GLY A 304 13.86 -11.26 -5.95
N LEU A 305 13.30 -11.24 -4.75
CA LEU A 305 14.06 -11.07 -3.51
C LEU A 305 14.28 -12.41 -2.78
N PRO A 306 15.46 -12.63 -2.20
CA PRO A 306 15.76 -13.86 -1.48
C PRO A 306 15.02 -13.92 -0.14
N LEU A 307 14.83 -15.14 0.37
CA LEU A 307 14.18 -15.42 1.66
C LEU A 307 14.74 -14.59 2.82
N GLU A 308 16.04 -14.33 2.82
CA GLU A 308 16.75 -13.57 3.85
C GLU A 308 16.26 -12.12 3.92
N THR A 309 15.92 -11.52 2.78
CA THR A 309 15.36 -10.17 2.73
C THR A 309 14.00 -10.14 3.41
N HIS A 310 13.10 -11.07 3.09
CA HIS A 310 11.77 -11.13 3.70
C HIS A 310 11.86 -11.45 5.21
N ALA A 311 12.74 -12.36 5.60
CA ALA A 311 13.02 -12.69 6.99
C ALA A 311 13.49 -11.45 7.80
N ALA A 312 14.38 -10.62 7.22
CA ALA A 312 14.83 -9.39 7.86
C ALA A 312 13.69 -8.37 8.02
N VAL A 313 12.85 -8.20 7.00
CA VAL A 313 11.66 -7.32 7.07
C VAL A 313 10.69 -7.79 8.16
N VAL A 314 10.48 -9.10 8.30
CA VAL A 314 9.65 -9.65 9.39
C VAL A 314 10.22 -9.28 10.76
N GLU A 315 11.52 -9.39 11.00
CA GLU A 315 12.11 -8.99 12.29
C GLU A 315 11.96 -7.48 12.56
N LEU A 316 12.13 -6.63 11.54
CA LEU A 316 11.91 -5.19 11.67
C LEU A 316 10.44 -4.87 12.02
N LEU A 317 9.48 -5.54 11.37
CA LEU A 317 8.05 -5.37 11.66
C LEU A 317 7.68 -5.91 13.04
N ARG A 318 8.30 -7.02 13.50
CA ARG A 318 8.12 -7.54 14.86
C ARG A 318 8.61 -6.54 15.90
N TRP A 319 9.79 -5.95 15.67
CA TRP A 319 10.33 -4.92 16.56
C TRP A 319 9.38 -3.72 16.60
N ALA A 320 9.01 -3.18 15.45
CA ALA A 320 8.08 -2.05 15.34
C ALA A 320 6.72 -2.36 16.01
N GLY A 321 6.18 -3.56 15.79
CA GLY A 321 4.93 -4.02 16.39
C GLY A 321 4.97 -4.13 17.92
N ARG A 322 6.14 -4.46 18.48
CA ARG A 322 6.38 -4.57 19.93
C ARG A 322 6.73 -3.25 20.59
N SER A 323 7.28 -2.27 19.87
CA SER A 323 7.59 -0.94 20.42
C SER A 323 6.35 -0.23 21.00
N GLY A 324 5.13 -0.60 20.59
CA GLY A 324 3.88 -0.14 21.21
C GLY A 324 3.42 -0.96 22.43
N ILE A 325 3.96 -2.17 22.62
CA ILE A 325 3.63 -3.10 23.72
C ILE A 325 4.54 -2.83 24.94
N ILE A 326 5.81 -2.52 24.69
CA ILE A 326 6.78 -2.17 25.72
C ILE A 326 6.51 -0.72 26.13
N ARG A 327 5.64 -0.51 27.11
CA ARG A 327 5.59 0.76 27.85
C ARG A 327 6.66 0.71 28.96
N PRO A 328 7.44 1.79 29.17
CA PRO A 328 8.37 1.86 30.29
C PRO A 328 7.64 1.74 31.63
#